data_AF-A0A5J4F3K9-F1
#
_entry.id   AF-A0A5J4F3K9-F1
#
_cell.length_a   1.000
_cell.length_b   1.000
_cell.length_c   1.000
_cell.angle_alpha   90.00
_cell.angle_beta   90.00
_cell.angle_gamma   90.00
#
_symmetry.space_group_name_H-M   'P 1'
#
loop_
_entity.id
_entity.type
_entity.pdbx_description
1 polymer ?
#
loop_
_entity_poly.entity_id
_entity_poly.type
_entity_poly.pdbx_seq_one_letter_code
_entity_poly.pdbx_strand_id
1 'polypeptide(L)'
;MDNAKIHLGEMVREIIEQEKARLIYLPPYSPEFSPIENFWSKVKAMLRKLKARTYKDLIEGIELAMLQVTQKDIRNWFTHCCYCTS
;
A
#
# COMPACT_ATOMS: atom_id res chain seq x y z
N MET A 1 -1.10 1.57 -9.69
CA MET A 1 -2.47 1.79 -9.20
C MET A 1 -3.34 0.66 -9.72
N ASP A 2 -4.22 0.11 -8.87
CA ASP A 2 -5.17 -0.91 -9.34
C ASP A 2 -6.23 -0.30 -10.28
N ASN A 3 -7.10 -1.15 -10.82
CA ASN A 3 -8.13 -0.76 -11.79
C ASN A 3 -9.49 -0.47 -11.14
N ALA A 4 -9.55 -0.09 -9.86
CA ALA A 4 -10.80 0.38 -9.26
C ALA A 4 -11.37 1.55 -10.08
N LYS A 5 -12.69 1.59 -10.32
CA LYS A 5 -13.30 2.61 -11.19
C LYS A 5 -12.97 4.05 -10.77
N ILE A 6 -12.81 4.28 -9.47
CA ILE A 6 -12.43 5.58 -8.90
C ILE A 6 -11.01 6.03 -9.31
N HIS A 7 -10.14 5.11 -9.72
CA HIS A 7 -8.77 5.40 -10.14
C HIS A 7 -8.65 5.72 -11.64
N LEU A 8 -9.67 5.43 -12.44
CA LEU A 8 -9.62 5.52 -13.90
C LEU A 8 -10.08 6.88 -14.46
N GLY A 9 -10.40 7.84 -13.59
CA GLY A 9 -10.84 9.17 -14.00
C GLY A 9 -9.71 9.99 -14.64
N GLU A 10 -10.01 10.74 -15.69
CA GLU A 10 -9.06 11.61 -16.39
C GLU A 10 -8.38 12.61 -15.45
N MET A 11 -9.17 13.25 -14.57
CA MET A 11 -8.69 14.15 -13.52
C MET A 11 -7.61 13.52 -12.62
N VAL A 12 -7.70 12.22 -12.33
CA VAL A 12 -6.70 11.54 -11.48
C VAL A 12 -5.36 11.48 -12.19
N ARG A 13 -5.36 11.17 -13.50
CA ARG A 13 -4.14 11.19 -14.31
C ARG A 13 -3.54 12.59 -14.36
N GLU A 14 -4.35 13.60 -14.66
CA GLU A 14 -3.89 14.98 -14.81
C GLU A 14 -3.19 15.47 -13.54
N ILE A 15 -3.81 15.28 -12.37
CA ILE A 15 -3.24 15.72 -11.09
C ILE A 15 -1.92 14.99 -10.78
N ILE A 16 -1.82 13.68 -11.08
CA ILE A 16 -0.58 12.92 -10.86
C ILE A 16 0.54 13.40 -11.79
N GLU A 17 0.23 13.63 -13.07
CA GLU A 17 1.22 14.03 -14.07
C GLU A 17 1.67 15.50 -13.89
N GLN A 18 0.81 16.37 -13.33
CA GLN A 18 1.18 17.73 -12.91
C GLN A 18 2.32 17.74 -11.87
N GLU A 19 2.35 16.75 -10.97
CA GLU A 19 3.41 16.56 -9.98
C GLU A 19 4.66 15.85 -10.55
N LYS A 20 4.78 15.75 -11.89
CA LYS A 20 5.88 15.06 -12.60
C LYS A 20 6.01 13.58 -12.25
N ALA A 21 4.95 12.97 -11.70
CA ALA A 21 4.88 11.55 -11.45
C ALA A 21 4.31 10.80 -12.67
N ARG A 22 4.68 9.53 -12.81
CA ARG A 22 4.13 8.66 -13.87
C ARG A 22 3.04 7.76 -13.30
N LEU A 23 1.84 7.84 -13.88
CA LEU A 23 0.76 6.93 -13.54
C LEU A 23 0.93 5.57 -14.24
N ILE A 24 1.14 4.52 -13.44
CA ILE A 24 1.27 3.13 -13.89
C ILE A 24 0.08 2.35 -13.36
N TYR A 25 -0.73 1.79 -14.26
CA TYR A 25 -1.79 0.85 -13.91
C TYR A 25 -1.26 -0.57 -13.85
N LEU A 26 -1.79 -1.36 -12.91
CA LEU A 26 -1.49 -2.78 -12.81
C LEU A 26 -2.30 -3.56 -13.86
N PRO A 27 -1.80 -4.71 -14.35
CA PRO A 27 -2.64 -5.65 -15.08
C PRO A 27 -3.87 -6.04 -14.23
N PRO A 28 -5.04 -6.29 -14.86
CA PRO A 28 -6.22 -6.74 -14.14
C PRO A 28 -5.94 -7.99 -13.30
N TYR A 29 -6.45 -8.00 -12.07
CA TYR A 29 -6.30 -9.11 -11.12
C TYR A 29 -4.84 -9.49 -10.77
N SER A 30 -3.91 -8.53 -10.85
CA SER A 30 -2.50 -8.73 -10.46
C SER A 30 -2.11 -8.04 -9.14
N PRO A 31 -2.64 -8.48 -7.98
CA PRO A 31 -2.25 -7.93 -6.68
C PRO A 31 -0.79 -8.20 -6.32
N GLU A 32 -0.15 -9.23 -6.91
CA GLU A 32 1.26 -9.56 -6.71
C GLU A 32 2.22 -8.44 -7.15
N PHE A 33 1.78 -7.56 -8.05
CA PHE A 33 2.53 -6.38 -8.47
C PHE A 33 2.21 -5.14 -7.62
N SER A 34 1.53 -5.28 -6.48
CA SER A 34 1.12 -4.15 -5.63
C SER A 34 1.83 -4.18 -4.27
N PRO A 35 2.87 -3.35 -4.04
CA PRO A 35 3.61 -3.35 -2.77
C PRO A 35 2.73 -3.05 -1.54
N ILE A 36 1.60 -2.33 -1.73
CA ILE A 36 0.68 -1.99 -0.64
C ILE A 36 -0.02 -3.23 -0.05
N GLU A 37 -0.14 -4.32 -0.80
CA GLU A 37 -0.69 -5.58 -0.29
C GLU A 37 0.22 -6.19 0.79
N ASN A 38 1.54 -6.15 0.56
CA ASN A 38 2.53 -6.59 1.54
C ASN A 38 2.53 -5.68 2.80
N PHE A 39 2.40 -4.37 2.60
CA PHE A 39 2.24 -3.40 3.68
C PHE A 39 1.02 -3.74 4.56
N TRP A 40 -0.16 -3.89 3.96
CA TRP A 40 -1.37 -4.21 4.71
C TRP A 40 -1.34 -5.61 5.32
N SER A 41 -0.63 -6.56 4.72
CA SER A 41 -0.39 -7.87 5.33
C SER A 41 0.35 -7.74 6.67
N LYS A 42 1.44 -6.97 6.71
CA LYS A 42 2.22 -6.70 7.94
C LYS A 42 1.40 -5.92 8.98
N VAL A 43 0.71 -4.85 8.56
CA VAL A 43 -0.15 -4.06 9.46
C VAL A 43 -1.25 -4.92 10.08
N LYS A 44 -2.00 -5.67 9.26
CA LYS A 44 -3.06 -6.57 9.74
C LYS A 44 -2.52 -7.65 10.68
N ALA A 45 -1.33 -8.18 10.42
CA ALA A 45 -0.72 -9.17 11.32
C ALA A 45 -0.49 -8.61 12.73
N MET A 46 -0.11 -7.33 12.87
CA MET A 46 0.03 -6.69 14.18
C MET A 46 -1.31 -6.32 14.82
N LEU A 47 -2.26 -5.80 14.04
CA LEU A 47 -3.61 -5.51 14.55
C LEU A 47 -4.28 -6.77 15.13
N ARG A 48 -4.11 -7.92 14.47
CA ARG A 48 -4.60 -9.22 14.99
C ARG A 48 -3.97 -9.59 16.33
N LYS A 49 -2.71 -9.22 16.57
CA LYS A 49 -2.03 -9.42 17.87
C LYS A 49 -2.55 -8.46 18.94
N LEU A 50 -2.80 -7.20 18.58
CA LEU A 50 -3.33 -6.17 19.50
C LEU A 50 -4.76 -6.46 19.94
N LYS A 51 -5.54 -7.18 19.13
CA LYS A 51 -6.93 -7.59 19.44
C LYS A 51 -7.82 -6.40 19.86
N ALA A 52 -7.66 -5.24 19.22
CA ALA A 52 -8.51 -4.07 19.44
C ALA A 52 -10.01 -4.43 19.35
N ARG A 53 -10.82 -3.86 20.25
CA ARG A 53 -12.28 -4.10 20.34
C ARG A 53 -13.10 -2.81 20.29
N THR A 54 -12.45 -1.67 20.30
CA THR A 54 -13.08 -0.37 20.10
C THR A 54 -12.53 0.31 18.86
N TYR A 55 -13.27 1.28 18.34
CA TYR A 55 -12.80 2.10 17.22
C TYR A 55 -11.53 2.88 17.58
N LYS A 56 -11.47 3.43 18.80
CA LYS A 56 -10.30 4.15 19.30
C LYS A 56 -9.05 3.26 19.29
N ASP A 57 -9.14 2.08 19.90
CA ASP A 57 -8.01 1.14 19.96
C ASP A 57 -7.60 0.65 18.56
N LEU A 58 -8.55 0.55 17.62
CA LEU A 58 -8.25 0.18 16.24
C LEU A 58 -7.42 1.27 15.55
N ILE A 59 -7.80 2.55 15.69
CA ILE A 59 -7.06 3.67 15.11
C ILE A 59 -5.66 3.77 15.71
N GLU A 60 -5.54 3.76 17.04
CA GLU A 60 -4.24 3.75 17.72
C GLU A 60 -3.39 2.53 17.32
N GLY A 61 -4.03 1.36 17.19
CA GLY A 61 -3.37 0.15 16.73
C GLY A 61 -2.86 0.24 15.28
N ILE A 62 -3.59 0.93 14.39
CA ILE A 62 -3.15 1.16 13.01
C ILE A 62 -1.92 2.05 13.01
N GLU A 63 -1.92 3.15 13.75
CA GLU A 63 -0.78 4.07 13.86
C GLU A 63 0.47 3.34 14.38
N LEU A 64 0.34 2.59 15.49
CA LEU A 64 1.41 1.79 16.05
C LEU A 64 1.94 0.75 15.05
N ALA A 65 1.06 0.10 14.30
CA ALA A 65 1.45 -0.86 13.28
C ALA A 65 2.16 -0.18 12.09
N MET A 66 1.73 0.98 11.64
CA MET A 66 2.41 1.72 10.59
C MET A 66 3.83 2.12 11.00
N LEU A 67 4.03 2.50 12.27
CA LEU A 67 5.36 2.85 12.81
C LEU A 67 6.35 1.68 12.86
N GLN A 68 5.89 0.42 12.79
CA GLN A 68 6.77 -0.75 12.73
C GLN A 68 7.19 -1.14 11.29
N VAL A 69 6.72 -0.40 10.28
CA VAL A 69 7.17 -0.59 8.90
C VAL A 69 8.52 0.10 8.72
N THR A 70 9.52 -0.68 8.34
CA THR A 70 10.89 -0.21 8.15
C THR A 70 11.18 0.08 6.69
N GLN A 71 12.21 0.87 6.42
CA GLN A 71 12.71 1.08 5.05
C GLN A 71 13.14 -0.24 4.38
N LYS A 72 13.67 -1.21 5.17
CA LYS A 72 14.04 -2.53 4.67
C LYS A 72 12.80 -3.31 4.20
N ASP A 73 11.69 -3.24 4.93
CA ASP A 73 10.43 -3.85 4.49
C ASP A 73 9.98 -3.26 3.15
N ILE A 74 9.97 -1.92 3.05
CA ILE A 74 9.55 -1.22 1.83
C ILE A 74 10.42 -1.63 0.64
N ARG A 75 11.75 -1.59 0.78
CA ARG A 75 12.68 -2.02 -0.28
C ARG A 75 12.42 -3.46 -0.71
N ASN A 76 12.23 -4.36 0.26
CA ASN A 76 11.97 -5.77 -0.03
C ASN A 76 10.63 -5.98 -0.76
N TRP A 77 9.58 -5.25 -0.40
CA TRP A 77 8.28 -5.35 -1.08
C TRP A 77 8.33 -4.81 -2.51
N PHE A 78 8.99 -3.69 -2.74
CA PHE A 78 9.18 -3.16 -4.10
C PHE A 78 10.06 -4.09 -4.95
N THR A 79 11.09 -4.70 -4.36
CA THR A 79 11.90 -5.73 -5.03
C THR A 79 11.07 -6.96 -5.39
N HIS A 80 10.25 -7.44 -4.45
CA HIS A 80 9.35 -8.58 -4.66
C HIS A 80 8.33 -8.32 -5.78
N CYS A 81 7.83 -7.09 -5.89
CA CYS A 81 6.91 -6.66 -6.96
C CYS A 81 7.61 -6.23 -8.26
N CYS A 82 8.89 -6.55 -8.44
CA CYS A 82 9.67 -6.27 -9.66
C CYS A 82 9.92 -4.78 -9.98
N TYR A 83 9.90 -3.89 -8.98
CA TYR A 83 10.15 -2.45 -9.18
C TYR A 83 11.57 -1.99 -8.85
N CYS A 84 12.34 -2.80 -8.12
CA CYS A 84 13.73 -2.51 -7.74
C CYS A 84 14.56 -3.80 -7.75
N THR A 85 15.87 -3.67 -7.88
CA THR A 85 16.81 -4.77 -7.62
C THR A 85 17.18 -4.81 -6.14
N SER A 86 17.49 -6.01 -5.64
CA SER A 86 17.92 -6.26 -4.25
C SER A 86 19.10 -5.37 -3.85
#